data_AF-A0A3B8WG32-F1
#
_entry.id   AF-A0A3B8WG32-F1
#
_cell.length_a   1.000
_cell.length_b   1.000
_cell.length_c   1.000
_cell.angle_alpha   90.00
_cell.angle_beta   90.00
_cell.angle_gamma   90.00
#
_symmetry.space_group_name_H-M   'P 1'
#
loop_
_entity.id
_entity.type
_entity.pdbx_description
1 polymer ?
#
loop_
_entity_poly.entity_id
_entity_poly.type
_entity_poly.pdbx_seq_one_letter_code
_entity_poly.pdbx_strand_id
1 'polypeptide(L)' 'SEYIYRQLKDNYHIATRKITQFFDPEKEMFLADRFIKGTCPKCKTEDQYGDNCEACGATYTPAELINPRS' A
#
# COMPACT_ATOMS: atom_id res chain seq x y z
N SER A 1 13.40 15.39 16.15
CA SER A 1 12.25 15.59 17.06
C SER A 1 11.39 14.35 17.02
N GLU A 2 11.57 13.48 18.01
CA GLU A 2 10.96 12.15 18.10
C GLU A 2 10.09 12.02 19.37
N TYR A 3 9.87 13.14 20.08
CA TYR A 3 9.26 13.17 21.40
C TYR A 3 7.89 12.48 21.43
N ILE A 4 6.98 12.85 20.51
CA ILE A 4 5.64 12.26 20.42
C ILE A 4 5.70 10.76 20.15
N TYR A 5 6.54 10.32 19.20
CA TYR A 5 6.72 8.90 18.91
C TYR A 5 7.17 8.11 20.14
N ARG A 6 8.15 8.63 20.89
CA ARG A 6 8.66 7.99 22.11
C ARG A 6 7.58 7.90 23.19
N GLN A 7 6.83 8.98 23.42
CA GLN A 7 5.71 8.97 24.37
C GLN A 7 4.64 7.94 24.01
N LEU A 8 4.29 7.81 22.72
CA LEU A 8 3.34 6.79 22.27
C LEU A 8 3.90 5.37 22.44
N LYS A 9 5.20 5.18 22.18
CA LYS A 9 5.86 3.89 22.35
C LYS A 9 5.90 3.44 23.82
N ASP A 10 6.33 4.33 24.72
CA ASP A 10 6.49 4.04 26.15
C ASP A 10 5.14 3.79 26.84
N ASN A 11 4.07 4.42 26.33
CA ASN A 11 2.70 4.20 26.78
C ASN A 11 1.98 3.04 26.06
N TYR A 12 2.71 2.19 25.35
CA TYR A 12 2.18 1.00 24.66
C TYR A 12 1.08 1.29 23.61
N HIS A 13 1.12 2.48 23.00
CA HIS A 13 0.20 2.88 21.91
C HIS A 13 0.75 2.57 20.51
N ILE A 14 1.91 1.89 20.40
CA ILE A 14 2.51 1.48 19.13
C ILE A 14 2.52 -0.05 19.04
N ALA A 15 1.83 -0.59 18.03
CA ALA A 15 1.85 -2.02 17.72
C ALA A 15 2.90 -2.32 16.63
N THR A 16 3.60 -3.45 16.74
CA THR A 16 4.51 -3.96 15.71
C THR A 16 4.01 -5.32 15.24
N ARG A 17 3.97 -5.51 13.92
CA ARG A 17 3.53 -6.76 13.29
C ARG A 17 4.31 -7.01 12.00
N LYS A 18 4.49 -8.27 11.64
CA LYS A 18 5.00 -8.65 10.32
C LYS A 18 3.88 -8.47 9.30
N ILE A 19 4.20 -7.90 8.14
CA ILE A 19 3.27 -7.70 7.03
C ILE A 19 3.88 -8.24 5.75
N THR A 20 3.03 -8.58 4.78
CA THR A 20 3.44 -8.82 3.40
C THR A 20 3.31 -7.51 2.64
N GLN A 21 4.35 -7.14 1.90
CA GLN A 21 4.39 -5.92 1.10
C GLN A 21 5.04 -6.23 -0.25
N PHE A 22 4.62 -5.50 -1.30
CA PHE A 22 5.26 -5.60 -2.60
C PHE A 22 6.71 -5.14 -2.53
N PHE A 23 7.56 -5.84 -3.28
CA PHE A 23 8.99 -5.57 -3.37
C PHE A 23 9.37 -5.50 -4.83
N ASP A 24 10.06 -4.43 -5.20
CA ASP A 24 10.68 -4.25 -6.51
C ASP A 24 12.08 -4.87 -6.46
N PRO A 25 12.33 -6.00 -7.14
CA PRO A 25 13.63 -6.66 -7.13
C PRO A 25 14.68 -5.94 -7.99
N GLU A 26 14.30 -5.07 -8.91
CA GLU A 26 15.23 -4.30 -9.74
C GLU A 26 15.80 -3.11 -8.95
N LYS A 27 14.95 -2.44 -8.16
CA LYS A 27 15.34 -1.31 -7.29
C LYS A 27 15.67 -1.72 -5.86
N GLU A 28 15.54 -3.01 -5.54
CA GLU A 28 15.78 -3.60 -4.22
C GLU A 28 15.04 -2.88 -3.08
N MET A 29 13.76 -2.53 -3.29
CA MET A 29 12.99 -1.76 -2.32
C MET A 29 11.54 -2.20 -2.17
N PHE A 30 10.97 -1.99 -0.98
CA PHE A 30 9.54 -2.15 -0.75
C PHE A 30 8.75 -1.01 -1.39
N LEU A 31 7.66 -1.36 -2.07
CA LEU A 31 6.80 -0.41 -2.76
C LEU A 31 5.70 0.09 -1.82
N ALA A 32 5.58 1.41 -1.72
CA ALA A 32 4.38 2.02 -1.15
C ALA A 32 3.21 1.92 -2.14
N ASP A 33 1.98 1.91 -1.64
CA ASP A 33 0.76 1.67 -2.42
C ASP A 33 0.63 2.55 -3.67
N ARG A 34 1.08 3.81 -3.59
CA ARG A 34 1.11 4.78 -4.70
C ARG A 34 2.07 4.44 -5.85
N PHE A 35 3.02 3.55 -5.64
CA PHE A 35 3.96 3.05 -6.65
C PHE A 35 3.52 1.71 -7.23
N ILE A 36 2.30 1.27 -6.92
CA ILE A 36 1.73 0.04 -7.47
C ILE A 36 0.57 0.47 -8.34
N LYS A 37 0.63 0.09 -9.62
CA LYS A 37 -0.46 0.28 -10.58
C LYS A 37 -0.97 -1.06 -11.07
N GLY A 38 -2.23 -1.11 -11.44
CA GLY A 38 -2.82 -2.32 -11.99
C GLY A 38 -4.23 -2.06 -12.49
N THR A 39 -4.99 -3.14 -12.64
CA THR A 39 -6.36 -3.09 -13.10
C THR A 39 -7.32 -3.24 -11.93
N CYS A 40 -8.34 -2.38 -11.86
CA CYS A 40 -9.32 -2.35 -10.77
C CYS A 40 -10.02 -3.71 -10.63
N PRO A 41 -10.05 -4.32 -9.43
CA PRO A 41 -10.73 -5.59 -9.22
C PRO A 41 -12.25 -5.51 -9.43
N LYS A 42 -12.85 -4.31 -9.27
CA LYS A 42 -14.30 -4.08 -9.36
C LYS A 42 -14.77 -3.77 -10.78
N CYS A 43 -14.34 -2.65 -11.35
CA CYS A 43 -14.82 -2.17 -12.65
C CYS A 43 -13.90 -2.51 -13.84
N LYS A 44 -12.76 -3.17 -13.58
CA LYS A 44 -11.78 -3.58 -14.60
C LYS A 44 -11.11 -2.44 -15.37
N THR A 45 -11.23 -1.20 -14.88
CA THR A 45 -10.45 -0.09 -15.43
C THR A 45 -8.96 -0.32 -15.18
N GLU A 46 -8.14 -0.18 -16.22
CA GLU A 46 -6.69 -0.30 -16.16
C GLU A 46 -6.04 0.92 -15.50
N ASP A 47 -4.73 0.84 -15.23
CA ASP A 47 -3.89 1.95 -14.77
C ASP A 47 -4.33 2.64 -13.48
N GLN A 48 -4.88 1.87 -12.54
CA GLN A 48 -5.32 2.34 -11.23
C GLN A 48 -4.25 2.15 -10.16
N TYR A 49 -4.20 3.08 -9.20
CA TYR A 49 -3.30 3.00 -8.04
C TYR A 49 -3.71 1.91 -7.05
N GLY A 50 -2.79 1.55 -6.16
CA GLY A 50 -2.90 0.42 -5.24
C GLY A 50 -4.04 0.47 -4.24
N ASP A 51 -4.52 1.66 -3.86
CA ASP A 51 -5.46 1.86 -2.76
C ASP A 51 -6.87 2.30 -3.19
N ASN A 52 -7.00 2.88 -4.40
CA ASN A 52 -8.28 3.34 -4.92
C ASN A 52 -8.39 3.27 -6.45
N CYS A 53 -9.64 3.24 -6.93
CA CYS A 53 -9.97 3.39 -8.34
C CYS A 53 -10.61 4.76 -8.61
N GLU A 54 -10.02 5.51 -9.55
CA GLU A 54 -10.51 6.83 -9.97
C GLU A 54 -11.77 6.74 -10.87
N ALA A 55 -12.02 5.59 -11.50
CA ALA A 55 -13.17 5.41 -12.38
C ALA A 55 -14.46 5.03 -11.64
N CYS A 56 -14.39 4.20 -10.61
CA CYS A 56 -15.58 3.73 -9.87
C CYS A 56 -15.61 4.09 -8.39
N GLY A 57 -14.55 4.72 -7.86
CA GLY A 57 -14.46 5.13 -6.45
C GLY A 57 -14.25 3.97 -5.46
N ALA A 58 -14.00 2.75 -5.93
CA ALA A 58 -13.72 1.61 -5.06
C ALA A 58 -12.39 1.79 -4.33
N THR A 59 -12.33 1.32 -3.08
CA THR A 59 -11.10 1.16 -2.30
C THR A 59 -10.75 -0.31 -2.16
N TYR A 60 -9.46 -0.62 -2.15
CA TYR A 60 -8.93 -1.97 -2.06
C TYR A 60 -7.47 -1.91 -1.60
N THR A 61 -6.87 -3.07 -1.30
CA THR A 61 -5.44 -3.17 -1.06
C THR A 61 -4.69 -3.37 -2.37
N PRO A 62 -3.40 -3.00 -2.47
CA PRO A 62 -2.63 -3.21 -3.70
C PRO A 62 -2.53 -4.69 -4.12
N ALA A 63 -2.66 -5.61 -3.15
CA ALA A 63 -2.67 -7.05 -3.39
C ALA A 63 -3.92 -7.53 -4.14
N GLU A 64 -4.98 -6.73 -4.17
CA GLU A 64 -6.23 -7.03 -4.88
C GLU A 64 -6.24 -6.50 -6.32
N LEU A 65 -5.23 -5.72 -6.73
CA LEU A 65 -5.11 -5.28 -8.11
C LEU A 65 -4.89 -6.46 -9.04
N ILE A 66 -5.54 -6.41 -10.20
CA ILE A 66 -5.31 -7.36 -11.29
C ILE A 66 -4.07 -6.91 -12.07
N ASN A 67 -3.12 -7.81 -12.33
CA ASN A 67 -1.86 -7.53 -13.02
C ASN A 67 -1.10 -6.31 -12.43
N PRO A 68 -0.73 -6.35 -11.14
CA PRO A 68 -0.02 -5.24 -10.51
C PRO A 68 1.39 -5.08 -11.10
N ARG A 69 1.85 -3.83 -11.21
CA ARG A 69 3.17 -3.44 -11.70
C ARG A 69 3.70 -2.25 -10.92
N SER A 70 5.03 -2.14 -10.83
CA SER A 70 5.78 -1.03 -10.22
C SER A 70 5.86 0.20 -11.14
#